data_AF-A0A958T4E7-F1
#
_entry.id   AF-A0A958T4E7-F1
#
_cell.length_a   1.000
_cell.length_b   1.000
_cell.length_c   1.000
_cell.angle_alpha   90.00
_cell.angle_beta   90.00
_cell.angle_gamma   90.00
#
_symmetry.space_group_name_H-M   'P 1'
#
loop_
_entity.id
_entity.type
_entity.pdbx_description
1 polymer ?
#
loop_
_entity_poly.entity_id
_entity_poly.type
_entity_poly.pdbx_seq_one_letter_code
_entity_poly.pdbx_strand_id
1 'polypeptide(L)' 'MTINCKGQLIDLTVPKIMGILNVTPDSFFDGGQLKSDQDILSKVEKMR' A
#
# COMPACT_ATOMS: atom_id res chain seq x y z
N MET A 1 -13.71 7.19 -16.15
CA MET A 1 -14.43 6.13 -15.40
C MET A 1 -13.97 6.23 -13.96
N THR A 2 -14.87 6.22 -12.98
CA THR A 2 -14.53 6.38 -11.56
C THR A 2 -14.80 5.10 -10.78
N ILE A 3 -13.99 4.81 -9.76
CA ILE A 3 -14.24 3.76 -8.76
C ILE A 3 -14.47 4.43 -7.40
N ASN A 4 -15.48 3.97 -6.67
CA ASN A 4 -15.71 4.40 -5.30
C ASN A 4 -14.91 3.51 -4.32
N CYS A 5 -13.97 4.12 -3.61
CA CYS A 5 -13.21 3.50 -2.54
C CYS A 5 -13.59 4.15 -1.21
N LYS A 6 -14.55 3.56 -0.48
CA LYS A 6 -15.04 4.04 0.82
C LYS A 6 -15.48 5.52 0.81
N GLY A 7 -16.19 5.95 -0.23
CA GLY A 7 -16.68 7.33 -0.39
C GLY A 7 -15.70 8.26 -1.12
N GLN A 8 -14.46 7.82 -1.34
CA GLN A 8 -13.52 8.54 -2.20
C GLN A 8 -13.66 8.06 -3.64
N LEU A 9 -13.98 8.98 -4.55
CA LEU A 9 -14.03 8.68 -5.98
C LEU A 9 -12.63 8.77 -6.58
N ILE A 10 -12.11 7.65 -7.06
CA ILE A 10 -10.84 7.56 -7.79
C ILE A 10 -11.15 7.63 -9.28
N ASP A 11 -10.63 8.65 -9.95
CA ASP A 11 -10.75 8.78 -11.40
C ASP A 11 -9.67 7.98 -12.13
N LEU A 12 -10.10 7.11 -13.04
CA LEU A 12 -9.28 6.24 -13.87
C LEU A 12 -9.28 6.67 -15.35
N THR A 13 -9.64 7.93 -15.66
CA THR A 13 -9.48 8.51 -17.00
C THR A 13 -8.02 8.49 -17.49
N VAL A 14 -7.08 8.52 -16.55
CA VAL A 14 -5.65 8.35 -16.80
C VAL A 14 -5.13 7.10 -16.06
N PRO A 15 -4.09 6.43 -16.56
CA PRO A 15 -3.44 5.34 -15.85
C PRO A 15 -3.01 5.76 -14.44
N LYS A 16 -3.24 4.89 -13.46
CA LYS A 16 -2.85 5.10 -12.05
C LYS A 16 -1.87 4.02 -11.64
N ILE A 17 -0.91 4.38 -10.79
CA ILE A 17 0.02 3.45 -10.17
C ILE A 17 -0.52 3.07 -8.78
N MET A 18 -0.51 1.78 -8.48
CA MET A 18 -0.90 1.24 -7.17
C MET A 18 0.35 0.67 -6.49
N GLY A 19 0.71 1.22 -5.33
CA GLY A 19 1.75 0.65 -4.48
C GLY A 19 1.27 -0.65 -3.85
N ILE A 20 2.09 -1.70 -3.93
CA ILE A 20 1.81 -3.00 -3.31
C ILE A 20 2.58 -3.07 -1.99
N LEU A 21 1.86 -3.35 -0.90
CA LEU A 21 2.45 -3.62 0.41
C LEU A 21 1.99 -5.00 0.89
N ASN A 22 2.93 -5.94 0.97
CA ASN A 22 2.67 -7.27 1.49
C ASN A 22 2.88 -7.30 3.00
N VAL A 23 1.87 -7.71 3.75
CA VAL A 23 1.92 -7.81 5.23
C VAL A 23 1.63 -9.26 5.63
N THR A 24 2.46 -10.19 5.14
CA THR A 24 2.40 -11.61 5.51
C THR A 24 3.57 -11.97 6.43
N PRO A 25 3.35 -12.81 7.46
CA PRO A 25 4.42 -13.30 8.32
C PRO A 25 5.49 -14.13 7.58
N ASP A 26 5.20 -14.65 6.38
CA ASP A 26 6.08 -15.53 5.60
C ASP A 26 7.00 -14.80 4.61
N SER A 27 7.00 -13.47 4.62
CA SER A 27 7.86 -12.65 3.76
C SER A 27 9.32 -12.74 4.24
N PHE A 28 9.97 -13.87 3.94
CA PHE A 28 11.35 -14.23 4.30
C PHE A 28 12.42 -13.24 3.82
N PHE A 29 12.06 -12.28 2.96
CA PHE A 29 13.01 -11.35 2.34
C PHE A 29 13.37 -10.15 3.24
N ASP A 30 12.49 -9.73 4.15
CA ASP A 30 12.69 -8.51 4.96
C ASP A 30 13.09 -8.81 6.43
N GLY A 31 13.36 -10.07 6.79
CA GLY A 31 13.76 -10.44 8.16
C GLY A 31 12.71 -10.15 9.24
N GLY A 32 11.45 -9.98 8.84
CA GLY A 32 10.36 -9.54 9.72
C GLY A 32 10.46 -8.07 10.14
N GLN A 33 10.85 -7.16 9.23
CA GLN A 33 10.90 -5.72 9.49
C GLN A 33 9.53 -5.03 9.53
N LEU A 34 8.46 -5.67 9.06
CA LEU A 34 7.09 -5.16 9.18
C LEU A 34 6.39 -5.83 10.38
N LYS A 35 6.90 -5.57 11.59
CA LYS A 35 6.39 -6.16 12.85
C LYS A 35 5.39 -5.27 13.57
N SER A 36 5.42 -3.97 13.28
CA SER A 36 4.54 -2.99 13.90
C SER A 36 3.80 -2.16 12.87
N ASP A 37 2.67 -1.60 13.28
CA ASP A 37 1.92 -0.64 12.47
C ASP A 37 2.78 0.57 12.08
N GLN A 38 3.77 0.94 12.91
CA GLN A 38 4.70 2.04 12.61
C GLN A 38 5.63 1.73 11.43
N ASP A 39 6.12 0.49 11.34
CA ASP A 39 6.98 0.07 10.23
C ASP A 39 6.20 0.06 8.90
N ILE A 40 4.95 -0.40 8.96
CA ILE A 40 4.00 -0.39 7.83
C ILE A 40 3.77 1.05 7.36
N LEU A 41 3.47 1.96 8.28
CA LEU A 41 3.25 3.37 7.96
C LEU A 41 4.49 4.02 7.33
N SER A 42 5.68 3.82 7.91
CA SER A 42 6.93 4.35 7.36
C SER A 42 7.23 3.82 5.96
N LYS A 43 6.88 2.55 5.69
CA LYS A 43 7.05 1.96 4.36
C LYS A 43 6.11 2.60 3.34
N VAL A 44 4.85 2.85 3.71
CA VAL A 44 3.87 3.52 2.85
C VAL A 44 4.28 4.97 2.55
N GLU A 45 4.85 5.68 3.53
CA GLU A 45 5.35 7.04 3.33
C GLU A 45 6.44 7.13 2.25
N LYS A 46 7.27 6.09 2.11
CA LYS A 46 8.30 5.99 1.07
C LYS A 46 7.76 5.64 -0.32
N MET A 47 6.48 5.25 -0.44
CA MET A 47 5.82 4.96 -1.72
C MET A 47 5.19 6.20 -2.38
N ARG A 48 5.39 7.38 -1.79
CA ARG A 48 4.94 8.66 -2.37
C ARG A 48 5.70 9.05 -3.63
#